data_AF-A0A139SWK6-F1
#
_entry.id   AF-A0A139SWK6-F1
#
_cell.length_a   1.000
_cell.length_b   1.000
_cell.length_c   1.000
_cell.angle_alpha   90.00
_cell.angle_beta   90.00
_cell.angle_gamma   90.00
#
_symmetry.space_group_name_H-M   'P 1'
#
loop_
_entity.id
_entity.type
_entity.pdbx_description
1 polymer ?
#
loop_
_entity_poly.entity_id
_entity_poly.type
_entity_poly.pdbx_seq_one_letter_code
_entity_poly.pdbx_strand_id
1 'polypeptide(L)'
;MPALKPNHIFVTDEEDAAITAAAMSDPDALPWTDEQLEAARPFMRIGVRPVGRPPLEVTRPKVTLRLEPPVLEHLRASGKGWQTRVNALLREAVEQGRI
;
A
#
# COMPACT_ATOMS: atom_id res chain seq x y z
N MET A 1 -0.08 18.67 -6.28
CA MET A 1 -0.33 18.13 -4.92
C MET A 1 -1.77 17.64 -4.88
N PRO A 2 -2.07 16.40 -4.48
CA PRO A 2 -3.45 15.97 -4.28
C PRO A 2 -4.12 16.84 -3.21
N ALA A 3 -5.41 17.12 -3.37
CA ALA A 3 -6.18 17.89 -2.39
C ALA A 3 -6.27 17.11 -1.06
N LEU A 4 -6.25 17.85 0.05
CA LEU A 4 -6.47 17.30 1.39
C LEU A 4 -7.89 16.75 1.52
N LYS A 5 -8.08 15.77 2.41
CA LYS A 5 -9.40 15.18 2.66
C LYS A 5 -10.34 16.21 3.31
N PRO A 6 -11.66 16.13 3.09
CA PRO A 6 -12.64 17.08 3.63
C PRO A 6 -12.60 17.26 5.15
N ASN A 7 -12.19 16.23 5.92
CA ASN A 7 -12.13 16.26 7.39
C ASN A 7 -10.69 16.37 7.92
N HIS A 8 -9.78 17.01 7.17
CA HIS A 8 -8.42 17.24 7.65
C HIS A 8 -8.43 18.36 8.71
N ILE A 9 -7.94 18.05 9.91
CA ILE A 9 -7.77 19.03 10.99
C ILE A 9 -6.34 19.56 10.89
N PHE A 10 -6.21 20.88 10.81
CA PHE A 10 -4.92 21.57 10.86
C PHE A 10 -4.55 21.85 12.31
N VAL A 11 -3.28 21.66 12.64
CA VAL A 11 -2.71 22.12 13.91
C VAL A 11 -2.65 23.65 13.84
N THR A 12 -3.19 24.32 14.84
CA THR A 12 -3.10 25.78 14.97
C THR A 12 -1.70 26.19 15.44
N ASP A 13 -1.29 27.43 15.19
CA ASP A 13 0.02 27.94 15.63
C ASP A 13 0.22 27.83 17.15
N GLU A 14 -0.86 28.01 17.92
CA GLU A 14 -0.84 27.85 19.38
C GLU A 14 -0.61 26.39 19.80
N GLU A 15 -1.29 25.45 19.12
CA GLU A 15 -1.09 24.02 19.36
C GLU A 15 0.32 23.58 18.94
N ASP A 16 0.85 24.07 17.82
CA ASP A 16 2.20 23.76 17.35
C ASP A 16 3.27 24.25 18.34
N ALA A 17 3.11 25.46 18.87
CA ALA A 17 3.97 26.01 19.91
C ALA A 17 3.92 25.18 21.21
N ALA A 18 2.71 24.75 21.62
CA ALA A 18 2.54 23.91 22.80
C ALA A 18 3.18 22.52 22.63
N ILE A 19 3.01 21.91 21.45
CA ILE A 19 3.64 20.62 21.10
C ILE A 19 5.16 20.75 21.11
N THR A 20 5.70 21.83 20.52
CA THR A 20 7.14 22.09 20.48
C THR A 20 7.71 22.29 21.89
N ALA A 21 7.05 23.08 22.73
CA ALA A 21 7.48 23.31 24.10
C ALA A 21 7.49 22.01 24.94
N ALA A 22 6.47 21.15 24.76
CA ALA A 22 6.40 19.85 25.42
C ALA A 22 7.50 18.89 24.94
N ALA A 23 7.86 18.92 23.66
CA ALA A 23 8.96 18.12 23.13
C ALA A 23 10.32 18.60 23.67
N MET A 24 10.51 19.91 23.85
CA MET A 24 11.76 20.47 24.38
C MET A 24 11.95 20.23 25.88
N SER A 25 10.88 19.98 26.65
CA SER A 25 10.98 19.71 28.09
C SER A 25 11.32 18.26 28.42
N ASP A 26 11.22 17.33 27.45
CA ASP A 26 11.58 15.92 27.60
C ASP A 26 13.01 15.64 27.09
N PRO A 27 13.98 15.37 27.99
CA PRO A 27 15.36 15.10 27.60
C PRO A 27 15.56 13.86 26.73
N ASP A 28 14.65 12.88 26.82
CA ASP A 28 14.73 11.61 26.08
C ASP A 28 14.04 11.69 24.70
N ALA A 29 13.25 12.75 24.46
CA ALA A 29 12.43 12.93 23.25
C ALA A 29 12.65 14.27 22.55
N LEU A 30 13.85 14.86 22.68
CA LEU A 30 14.17 16.13 22.04
C LEU A 30 14.01 16.09 20.51
N PRO A 31 13.40 17.13 19.90
CA PRO A 31 13.32 17.23 18.45
C PRO A 31 14.73 17.35 17.85
N TRP A 32 14.93 16.73 16.69
CA TRP A 32 16.21 16.79 15.99
C TRP A 32 16.47 18.19 15.45
N THR A 33 17.73 18.60 15.48
CA THR A 33 18.16 19.80 14.77
C THR A 33 18.18 19.57 13.27
N ASP A 34 18.13 20.65 12.49
CA ASP A 34 18.19 20.57 11.02
C ASP A 34 19.46 19.85 10.55
N GLU A 35 20.61 20.11 11.21
CA GLU A 35 21.88 19.45 10.89
C GLU A 35 21.85 17.94 11.16
N GLN A 36 21.26 17.53 12.29
CA GLN A 36 21.07 16.12 12.63
C GLN A 36 20.13 15.44 11.63
N LEU A 37 19.07 16.13 11.22
CA LEU A 37 18.13 15.63 10.23
C LEU A 37 18.79 15.46 8.86
N GLU A 38 19.54 16.44 8.37
CA GLU A 38 20.28 16.35 7.10
C GLU A 38 21.33 15.21 7.14
N ALA A 39 22.04 15.04 8.26
CA ALA A 39 22.97 13.92 8.43
C ALA A 39 22.27 12.56 8.43
N ALA A 40 21.03 12.48 8.91
CA ALA A 40 20.23 11.26 8.95
C ALA A 40 19.48 10.96 7.64
N ARG A 41 19.22 11.96 6.79
CA ARG A 41 18.51 11.80 5.50
C ARG A 41 18.99 10.66 4.60
N PRO A 42 20.29 10.40 4.40
CA PRO A 42 20.72 9.28 3.57
C PRO A 42 20.37 7.89 4.15
N PHE A 43 20.15 7.80 5.46
CA PHE A 43 19.83 6.55 6.17
C PHE A 43 18.34 6.38 6.42
N MET A 44 17.63 7.50 6.60
CA MET A 44 16.19 7.53 6.66
C MET A 44 15.65 7.44 5.23
N ARG A 45 14.86 6.43 4.92
CA ARG A 45 14.19 6.26 3.61
C ARG A 45 13.10 7.34 3.36
N ILE A 46 13.30 8.55 3.85
CA ILE A 46 12.45 9.72 3.70
C ILE A 46 12.75 10.30 2.31
N GLY A 47 11.76 10.26 1.42
CA GLY A 47 11.90 10.75 0.03
C GLY A 47 12.36 9.70 -0.98
N VAL A 48 12.89 8.56 -0.53
CA VAL A 48 13.09 7.39 -1.41
C VAL A 48 11.74 6.70 -1.54
N ARG A 49 11.20 6.58 -2.76
CA ARG A 49 9.96 5.81 -3.03
C ARG A 49 10.03 4.50 -2.23
N PRO A 50 9.00 4.14 -1.44
CA PRO A 50 9.02 2.90 -0.69
C PRO A 50 9.35 1.79 -1.68
N VAL A 51 10.43 1.06 -1.41
CA VAL A 51 10.83 -0.09 -2.21
C VAL A 51 9.75 -1.13 -2.00
N GLY A 52 8.66 -0.98 -2.76
CA GLY A 52 7.67 -2.02 -2.92
C GLY A 52 8.36 -3.28 -3.44
N ARG A 53 7.63 -4.40 -3.40
CA ARG A 53 8.08 -5.64 -4.04
C ARG A 53 8.64 -5.30 -5.44
N PRO A 54 9.84 -5.77 -5.79
CA PRO A 54 10.40 -5.52 -7.11
C PRO A 54 9.35 -5.87 -8.18
N PRO A 55 9.19 -5.03 -9.21
CA PRO A 55 8.21 -5.27 -10.25
C PRO A 55 8.43 -6.66 -10.84
N LEU A 56 7.38 -7.46 -10.90
CA LEU A 56 7.44 -8.80 -11.48
C LEU A 56 7.69 -8.64 -12.99
N GLU A 57 8.74 -9.27 -13.55
CA GLU A 57 9.07 -9.17 -14.97
C GLU A 57 7.91 -9.59 -15.88
N VAL A 58 7.12 -10.58 -15.43
CA VAL A 58 5.90 -11.02 -16.09
C VAL A 58 4.75 -10.93 -15.11
N THR A 59 3.92 -9.88 -15.26
CA THR A 59 2.69 -9.74 -14.49
C THR A 59 1.58 -10.57 -15.14
N ARG A 60 0.72 -11.18 -14.32
CA ARG A 60 -0.49 -11.83 -14.84
C ARG A 60 -1.42 -10.72 -15.35
N PRO A 61 -1.77 -10.69 -16.65
CA PRO A 61 -2.65 -9.67 -17.17
C PRO A 61 -4.02 -9.76 -16.51
N LYS A 62 -4.59 -8.62 -16.15
CA LYS A 62 -5.97 -8.55 -15.69
C LYS A 62 -6.89 -8.69 -16.90
N VAL A 63 -7.76 -9.69 -16.88
CA VAL A 63 -8.79 -9.88 -17.91
C VAL A 63 -10.18 -9.61 -17.33
N THR A 64 -11.06 -9.04 -18.16
CA THR A 64 -12.48 -8.85 -17.82
C THR A 64 -13.28 -9.91 -18.56
N LEU A 65 -13.88 -10.84 -17.81
CA LEU A 65 -14.69 -11.94 -18.34
C LEU A 65 -16.12 -11.82 -17.80
N ARG A 66 -17.11 -12.14 -18.66
CA ARG A 66 -18.49 -12.33 -18.22
C ARG A 66 -18.69 -13.79 -17.84
N LEU A 67 -19.09 -14.02 -16.60
CA LEU A 67 -19.45 -15.33 -16.07
C LEU A 67 -20.94 -15.31 -15.72
N GLU A 68 -21.60 -16.46 -15.82
CA GLU A 68 -22.94 -16.60 -15.29
C GLU A 68 -22.95 -16.33 -13.78
N PRO A 69 -23.97 -15.63 -13.24
CA PRO A 69 -24.07 -15.34 -11.81
C PRO A 69 -23.87 -16.57 -10.89
N PRO A 70 -24.53 -17.73 -11.11
CA PRO A 70 -24.37 -18.88 -10.23
C PRO A 70 -22.95 -19.45 -10.23
N VAL A 71 -22.25 -19.37 -11.37
CA VAL A 71 -20.86 -19.83 -11.49
C VAL A 71 -19.94 -18.93 -10.65
N LEU A 72 -20.09 -17.61 -10.76
CA LEU A 72 -19.27 -16.67 -10.00
C LEU A 72 -19.51 -16.80 -8.49
N GLU A 73 -20.76 -17.00 -8.07
CA GLU A 73 -21.11 -17.22 -6.68
C GLU A 73 -20.46 -18.50 -6.13
N HIS A 74 -20.57 -19.62 -6.85
CA HIS A 74 -19.94 -20.87 -6.45
C HIS A 74 -18.42 -20.74 -6.33
N LEU A 75 -17.79 -20.07 -7.29
CA LEU A 75 -16.34 -19.81 -7.26
C LEU A 75 -15.95 -18.97 -6.05
N ARG A 76 -16.66 -17.88 -5.74
CA ARG A 76 -16.38 -17.06 -4.55
C ARG A 76 -16.61 -17.82 -3.24
N ALA A 77 -17.67 -18.64 -3.18
CA ALA A 77 -18.00 -19.47 -2.03
C ALA A 77 -16.91 -20.51 -1.72
N SER A 78 -16.11 -20.93 -2.71
CA SER A 78 -14.95 -21.80 -2.49
C SER A 78 -13.83 -21.15 -1.64
N GLY A 79 -13.93 -19.86 -1.32
CA GLY A 79 -13.09 -19.17 -0.35
C GLY A 79 -11.79 -18.59 -0.92
N LYS A 80 -10.85 -18.26 -0.04
CA LYS A 80 -9.58 -17.61 -0.41
C LYS A 80 -8.84 -18.43 -1.47
N GLY A 81 -8.32 -17.75 -2.49
CA GLY A 81 -7.57 -18.38 -3.58
C GLY A 81 -8.42 -18.97 -4.70
N TRP A 82 -9.74 -18.74 -4.72
CA TRP A 82 -10.60 -19.23 -5.81
C TRP A 82 -10.14 -18.79 -7.21
N GLN A 83 -9.64 -17.56 -7.36
CA GLN A 83 -9.09 -17.08 -8.64
C GLN A 83 -7.86 -17.88 -9.08
N THR A 84 -7.01 -18.29 -8.14
CA THR A 84 -5.84 -19.14 -8.41
C THR A 84 -6.27 -20.53 -8.88
N ARG A 85 -7.30 -21.11 -8.25
CA ARG A 85 -7.87 -22.40 -8.67
C ARG A 85 -8.50 -22.33 -10.06
N VAL A 86 -9.27 -21.29 -10.36
CA VAL A 86 -9.82 -21.06 -11.70
C VAL A 86 -8.72 -20.94 -12.75
N ASN A 87 -7.67 -20.17 -12.45
CA ASN A 87 -6.53 -20.05 -13.36
C ASN A 87 -5.83 -21.41 -13.61
N ALA A 88 -5.73 -22.27 -12.59
CA ALA A 88 -5.15 -23.61 -12.76
C ALA A 88 -6.02 -24.48 -13.68
N LEU A 89 -7.34 -24.46 -13.51
CA LEU A 89 -8.28 -25.19 -14.38
C LEU A 89 -8.25 -24.70 -15.82
N LEU A 90 -8.18 -23.38 -16.03
CA LEU A 90 -8.05 -22.80 -17.37
C LEU A 90 -6.74 -23.21 -18.03
N ARG A 91 -5.64 -23.18 -17.29
CA ARG A 91 -4.33 -23.64 -17.78
C ARG A 91 -4.39 -25.11 -18.20
N GLU A 92 -4.94 -25.97 -17.36
CA GLU A 92 -5.09 -27.40 -17.67
C GLU A 92 -5.96 -27.62 -18.92
N ALA A 93 -7.05 -26.86 -19.05
CA ALA A 93 -7.93 -26.95 -20.21
C ALA A 93 -7.21 -26.56 -21.52
N VAL A 94 -6.36 -25.53 -21.49
CA VAL A 94 -5.51 -25.14 -22.63
C VAL A 94 -4.44 -26.21 -22.92
N GLU A 95 -3.76 -26.73 -21.88
CA GLU A 95 -2.74 -27.77 -22.04
C GLU A 95 -3.32 -29.07 -22.64
N GLN A 96 -4.59 -29.37 -22.32
CA GLN A 96 -5.32 -30.52 -22.86
C GLN A 96 -6.05 -30.23 -24.18
N GLY A 97 -5.98 -29.00 -24.71
CA GLY A 97 -6.63 -28.60 -25.95
C GLY A 97 -8.16 -28.63 -25.90
N ARG A 98 -8.75 -28.53 -24.71
CA ARG A 98 -10.22 -28.43 -24.52
C ARG A 98 -10.73 -27.03 -24.86
N ILE A 99 -9.86 -26.03 -24.80
CA ILE A 99 -10.06 -24.63 -25.16
C ILE A 99 -8.81 -24.06 -25.81
#